data_AF-A0A2J6WSF2-F1
#
_entry.id   AF-A0A2J6WSF2-F1
#
_cell.length_a   1.000
_cell.length_b   1.000
_cell.length_c   1.000
_cell.angle_alpha   90.00
_cell.angle_beta   90.00
_cell.angle_gamma   90.00
#
_symmetry.space_group_name_H-M   'P 1'
#
loop_
_entity.id
_entity.type
_entity.pdbx_description
1 polymer ?
#
loop_
_entity_poly.entity_id
_entity_poly.type
_entity_poly.pdbx_seq_one_letter_code
_entity_poly.pdbx_strand_id
1 'polypeptide(L)'
;MPKVQDTSKVEQQEQPKPAPQEQYYGYQRRGIMEILFNLETALFFIMIFLLILWIGIIFGLAGGSLYYQVGRILYSLGGIFLFFFLLGTSIMNNNLHISLRISLVAITIVIIILTMAFP
;
A
#
# COMPACT_ATOMS: atom_id res chain seq x y z
N MET A 1 -58.29 -45.91 15.15
CA MET A 1 -56.89 -46.34 14.93
C MET A 1 -56.04 -45.10 14.71
N PRO A 2 -55.00 -44.87 15.53
CA PRO A 2 -54.12 -43.71 15.39
C PRO A 2 -53.25 -43.87 14.13
N LYS A 3 -53.16 -42.81 13.31
CA LYS A 3 -52.25 -42.79 12.16
C LYS A 3 -50.83 -42.62 12.67
N VAL A 4 -50.00 -43.60 12.33
CA VAL A 4 -48.56 -43.67 12.56
C VAL A 4 -47.91 -42.43 11.95
N GLN A 5 -47.16 -41.72 12.78
CA GLN A 5 -46.40 -40.53 12.43
C GLN A 5 -45.08 -41.01 11.80
N ASP A 6 -45.00 -41.01 10.46
CA ASP A 6 -43.76 -41.33 9.75
C ASP A 6 -42.69 -40.28 10.07
N THR A 7 -41.72 -40.66 10.88
CA THR A 7 -40.53 -39.88 11.27
C THR A 7 -39.42 -39.91 10.21
N SER A 8 -39.74 -40.18 8.95
CA SER A 8 -38.79 -40.13 7.83
C SER A 8 -38.56 -38.69 7.34
N LYS A 9 -38.10 -37.82 8.24
CA LYS A 9 -37.35 -36.62 7.90
C LYS A 9 -36.01 -36.71 8.62
N VAL A 10 -35.23 -37.72 8.25
CA VAL A 10 -33.79 -37.71 8.51
C VAL A 10 -33.24 -36.60 7.63
N GLU A 11 -32.77 -35.57 8.32
CA GLU A 11 -32.10 -34.39 7.82
C GLU A 11 -31.13 -34.78 6.70
N GLN A 12 -31.37 -34.25 5.50
CA GLN A 12 -30.31 -34.16 4.50
C GLN A 12 -29.20 -33.34 5.14
N GLN A 13 -28.14 -34.03 5.58
CA GLN A 13 -26.86 -33.43 5.88
C GLN A 13 -26.41 -32.65 4.63
N GLU A 14 -26.63 -31.34 4.65
CA GLU A 14 -25.94 -30.40 3.78
C GLU A 14 -24.45 -30.49 4.12
N GLN A 15 -23.76 -31.32 3.36
CA GLN A 15 -22.32 -31.35 3.27
C GLN A 15 -21.83 -29.90 3.08
N PRO A 16 -21.00 -29.34 3.99
CA PRO A 16 -20.61 -27.94 3.92
C PRO A 16 -19.83 -27.74 2.62
N LYS A 17 -20.48 -27.07 1.67
CA LYS A 17 -19.87 -26.62 0.42
C LYS A 17 -18.65 -25.77 0.84
N PRO A 18 -17.42 -26.10 0.42
CA PRO A 18 -16.26 -25.30 0.80
C PRO A 18 -16.52 -23.86 0.35
N ALA A 19 -16.55 -22.94 1.32
CA ALA A 19 -16.71 -21.52 1.04
C ALA A 19 -15.66 -21.12 -0.01
N PRO A 20 -16.05 -20.40 -1.09
CA PRO A 20 -15.11 -20.06 -2.14
C PRO A 20 -14.03 -19.16 -1.55
N GLN A 21 -12.82 -19.71 -1.41
CA GLN A 21 -11.67 -19.06 -0.77
C GLN A 21 -11.37 -17.68 -1.37
N GLU A 22 -11.75 -17.44 -2.63
CA GLU A 22 -11.62 -16.16 -3.33
C GLU A 22 -12.36 -15.00 -2.67
N GLN A 23 -13.53 -15.24 -2.04
CA GLN A 23 -14.25 -14.18 -1.35
C GLN A 23 -13.47 -13.71 -0.12
N TYR A 24 -12.86 -14.63 0.62
CA TYR A 24 -12.11 -14.29 1.84
C TYR A 24 -10.87 -13.44 1.55
N TYR A 25 -10.10 -13.80 0.51
CA TYR A 25 -8.94 -13.01 0.08
C TYR A 25 -9.33 -11.63 -0.49
N GLY A 26 -10.47 -11.52 -1.18
CA GLY A 26 -10.98 -10.24 -1.69
C GLY A 26 -11.35 -9.26 -0.58
N TYR A 27 -12.02 -9.71 0.48
CA TYR A 27 -12.36 -8.89 1.66
C TYR A 27 -11.11 -8.45 2.42
N GLN A 28 -10.16 -9.36 2.66
CA GLN A 28 -8.92 -9.04 3.36
C GLN A 28 -8.07 -8.04 2.58
N ARG A 29 -8.00 -8.19 1.25
CA ARG A 29 -7.30 -7.24 0.37
C ARG A 29 -7.93 -5.85 0.43
N ARG A 30 -9.26 -5.74 0.41
CA ARG A 30 -9.94 -4.44 0.53
C ARG A 30 -9.63 -3.75 1.86
N GLY A 31 -9.63 -4.49 2.97
CA GLY A 31 -9.28 -3.97 4.29
C GLY A 31 -7.83 -3.48 4.41
N ILE A 32 -6.86 -4.24 3.89
CA ILE A 32 -5.44 -3.83 3.91
C ILE A 32 -5.22 -2.54 3.10
N MET A 33 -5.86 -2.44 1.93
CA MET A 33 -5.74 -1.26 1.08
C MET A 33 -6.42 -0.03 1.71
N GLU A 34 -7.57 -0.20 2.36
CA GLU A 34 -8.22 0.88 3.12
C GLU A 34 -7.34 1.39 4.27
N ILE A 35 -6.62 0.50 4.96
CA ILE A 35 -5.69 0.90 6.04
C ILE A 35 -4.46 1.60 5.48
N LEU A 36 -3.81 1.03 4.46
CA LEU A 36 -2.58 1.56 3.86
C LEU A 36 -2.79 2.92 3.19
N PHE A 37 -3.95 3.13 2.58
CA PHE A 37 -4.27 4.35 1.83
C PHE A 37 -5.24 5.29 2.55
N ASN A 38 -5.52 5.05 3.84
CA ASN A 38 -6.08 6.09 4.71
C ASN A 38 -5.15 7.31 4.72
N LEU A 39 -5.70 8.52 4.76
CA LEU A 39 -4.93 9.76 4.70
C LEU A 39 -3.85 9.84 5.79
N GLU A 40 -4.19 9.46 7.02
CA GLU A 40 -3.23 9.47 8.14
C GLU A 40 -2.06 8.51 7.90
N THR A 41 -2.37 7.27 7.51
CA THR A 41 -1.37 6.25 7.16
C THR A 41 -0.52 6.68 5.97
N ALA A 42 -1.14 7.29 4.96
CA ALA A 42 -0.46 7.78 3.78
C ALA A 42 0.53 8.91 4.12
N LEU A 43 0.10 9.88 4.93
CA LEU A 43 0.97 10.95 5.43
C LEU A 43 2.12 10.39 6.27
N PHE A 44 1.85 9.39 7.13
CA PHE A 44 2.87 8.72 7.91
C PHE A 44 3.94 8.07 7.01
N PHE A 45 3.55 7.29 6.01
CA PHE A 45 4.51 6.67 5.08
C PHE A 45 5.28 7.71 4.26
N ILE A 46 4.62 8.78 3.79
CA ILE A 46 5.30 9.90 3.11
C ILE A 46 6.40 10.48 3.99
N MET A 47 6.12 10.73 5.27
CA MET A 47 7.11 11.24 6.23
C MET A 47 8.29 10.27 6.42
N ILE A 48 8.02 8.95 6.50
CA ILE A 48 9.06 7.94 6.62
C ILE A 48 9.95 7.90 5.37
N PHE A 49 9.38 7.95 4.17
CA PHE A 49 10.17 7.96 2.93
C PHE A 49 10.99 9.24 2.76
N LEU A 50 10.43 10.40 3.15
CA LEU A 50 11.18 11.65 3.19
C LEU A 50 12.35 11.58 4.19
N LEU A 51 12.15 10.95 5.34
CA LEU A 51 13.22 10.75 6.32
C LEU A 51 14.34 9.86 5.75
N ILE A 52 14.00 8.75 5.08
CA ILE A 52 14.98 7.89 4.41
C ILE A 52 15.78 8.66 3.36
N LEU A 53 15.09 9.47 2.55
CA LEU A 53 15.72 10.31 1.53
C LEU A 53 16.67 11.33 2.18
N TRP A 54 16.25 11.99 3.25
CA TRP A 54 17.08 12.94 4.00
C TRP A 54 18.32 12.29 4.62
N ILE A 55 18.19 11.09 5.21
CA ILE A 55 19.34 10.31 5.70
C ILE A 55 20.29 9.98 4.54
N GLY A 56 19.74 9.59 3.38
CA GLY A 56 20.54 9.35 2.18
C GLY A 56 21.37 10.55 1.75
N ILE A 57 20.78 11.76 1.76
CA ILE A 57 21.48 13.01 1.46
C ILE A 57 22.63 13.23 2.46
N ILE A 58 22.38 13.11 3.77
CA ILE A 58 23.39 13.36 4.80
C ILE A 58 24.58 12.41 4.64
N PHE A 59 24.31 11.12 4.46
CA PHE A 59 25.36 10.12 4.27
C PHE A 59 26.12 10.34 2.96
N GLY A 60 25.42 10.77 1.90
CA GLY A 60 26.02 11.16 0.62
C GLY A 60 26.98 12.33 0.76
N LEU A 61 26.64 13.32 1.59
CA LEU A 61 27.45 14.52 1.80
C LEU A 61 28.59 14.35 2.81
N ALA A 62 28.59 13.28 3.61
CA ALA A 62 29.58 13.04 4.66
C ALA A 62 31.02 12.74 4.16
N GLY A 63 31.24 12.68 2.84
CA GLY A 63 32.58 12.71 2.22
C GLY A 63 33.43 11.43 2.31
N GLY A 64 33.01 10.40 3.06
CA GLY A 64 33.68 9.09 3.07
C GLY A 64 33.17 8.16 1.97
N SER A 65 34.03 7.34 1.34
CA SER A 65 33.62 6.52 0.17
C SER A 65 32.51 5.51 0.50
N LEU A 66 32.54 4.90 1.69
CA LEU A 66 31.49 3.99 2.17
C LEU A 66 30.18 4.75 2.45
N TYR A 67 30.26 5.86 3.19
CA TYR A 67 29.10 6.69 3.52
C TYR A 67 28.43 7.26 2.27
N TYR A 68 29.23 7.64 1.27
CA TYR A 68 28.74 8.08 -0.03
C TYR A 68 27.94 7.00 -0.74
N GLN A 69 28.45 5.76 -0.80
CA GLN A 69 27.72 4.64 -1.43
C GLN A 69 26.42 4.32 -0.68
N VAL A 70 26.48 4.23 0.66
CA VAL A 70 25.29 3.99 1.49
C VAL A 70 24.28 5.12 1.32
N GLY A 71 24.73 6.37 1.31
CA GLY A 71 23.89 7.55 1.11
C GLY A 71 23.18 7.55 -0.24
N ARG A 72 23.89 7.23 -1.32
CA ARG A 72 23.30 7.08 -2.66
C ARG A 72 22.23 5.97 -2.72
N ILE A 73 22.49 4.84 -2.08
CA ILE A 73 21.52 3.74 -2.00
C ILE A 73 20.27 4.19 -1.24
N LEU A 74 20.43 4.79 -0.06
CA LEU A 74 19.31 5.29 0.74
C LEU A 74 18.53 6.40 0.04
N TYR A 75 19.22 7.32 -0.62
CA TYR A 75 18.60 8.39 -1.42
C TYR A 75 17.75 7.81 -2.55
N SER A 76 18.31 6.85 -3.30
CA SER A 76 17.61 6.19 -4.40
C SER A 76 16.40 5.40 -3.91
N LEU A 77 16.55 4.63 -2.82
CA LEU A 77 15.45 3.87 -2.22
C LEU A 77 14.35 4.78 -1.70
N GLY A 78 14.69 5.87 -1.00
CA GLY A 78 13.73 6.85 -0.52
C GLY A 78 12.94 7.48 -1.67
N GLY A 79 13.63 7.88 -2.74
CA GLY A 79 13.01 8.41 -3.95
C GLY A 79 12.06 7.42 -4.63
N ILE A 80 12.50 6.19 -4.84
CA ILE A 80 11.70 5.12 -5.46
C ILE A 80 10.46 4.79 -4.63
N PHE A 81 10.60 4.62 -3.31
CA PHE A 81 9.47 4.33 -2.45
C PHE A 81 8.47 5.48 -2.41
N LEU A 82 8.96 6.72 -2.30
CA LEU A 82 8.10 7.90 -2.32
C LEU A 82 7.35 8.03 -3.65
N PHE A 83 8.03 7.78 -4.78
CA PHE A 83 7.42 7.76 -6.12
C PHE A 83 6.27 6.76 -6.21
N PHE A 84 6.54 5.48 -5.92
CA PHE A 84 5.52 4.43 -6.04
C PHE A 84 4.39 4.61 -5.04
N PHE A 85 4.68 5.12 -3.84
CA PHE A 85 3.68 5.34 -2.80
C PHE A 85 2.72 6.48 -3.16
N LEU A 86 3.24 7.62 -3.62
CA LEU A 86 2.42 8.75 -4.05
C LEU A 86 1.58 8.39 -5.30
N LEU A 87 2.18 7.69 -6.27
CA LEU A 87 1.45 7.20 -7.44
C LEU A 87 0.35 6.20 -7.04
N GLY A 88 0.68 5.25 -6.17
CA GLY A 88 -0.27 4.28 -5.63
C GLY A 88 -1.42 4.95 -4.89
N THR A 89 -1.12 5.94 -4.04
CA THR A 89 -2.13 6.70 -3.30
C THR A 89 -3.03 7.50 -4.25
N SER A 90 -2.46 8.14 -5.27
CA SER A 90 -3.23 8.90 -6.25
C SER A 90 -4.19 8.01 -7.07
N ILE A 91 -3.79 6.78 -7.39
CA ILE A 91 -4.60 5.85 -8.18
C ILE A 91 -5.65 5.16 -7.30
N MET A 92 -5.27 4.74 -6.10
CA MET A 92 -6.08 3.84 -5.26
C MET A 92 -6.99 4.56 -4.29
N ASN A 93 -6.63 5.76 -3.83
CA ASN A 93 -7.49 6.52 -2.93
C ASN A 93 -8.57 7.28 -3.71
N ASN A 94 -9.68 6.59 -3.94
CA ASN A 94 -10.83 7.11 -4.66
C ASN A 94 -11.61 8.21 -3.91
N ASN A 95 -11.27 8.47 -2.64
CA ASN A 95 -11.88 9.52 -1.83
C ASN A 95 -11.13 10.86 -1.94
N LEU A 96 -9.93 10.87 -2.52
CA LEU A 96 -9.21 12.12 -2.77
C LEU A 96 -9.92 12.94 -3.84
N HIS A 97 -10.07 14.23 -3.55
CA HIS A 97 -10.52 15.23 -4.52
C HIS A 97 -9.60 15.22 -5.74
N ILE A 98 -10.17 15.41 -6.94
CA ILE A 98 -9.44 15.30 -8.21
C ILE A 98 -8.21 16.23 -8.25
N SER A 99 -8.32 17.44 -7.67
CA SER A 99 -7.21 18.40 -7.62
C SER A 99 -6.04 17.90 -6.77
N LEU A 100 -6.32 17.20 -5.66
CA LEU A 100 -5.29 16.60 -4.81
C LEU A 100 -4.59 15.47 -5.52
N ARG A 101 -5.31 14.63 -6.28
CA ARG A 101 -4.70 13.57 -7.09
C ARG A 101 -3.76 14.14 -8.15
N ILE A 102 -4.23 15.14 -8.91
CA ILE A 102 -3.40 15.81 -9.92
C ILE A 102 -2.15 16.43 -9.27
N SER A 103 -2.31 17.08 -8.11
CA SER A 103 -1.19 17.64 -7.36
C SER A 103 -0.19 16.57 -6.92
N LEU A 104 -0.68 15.42 -6.42
CA LEU A 104 0.17 14.29 -6.04
C LEU A 104 0.95 13.73 -7.24
N VAL A 105 0.31 13.60 -8.40
CA VAL A 105 0.99 13.17 -9.63
C VAL A 105 2.06 14.18 -10.06
N ALA A 106 1.76 15.48 -10.02
CA ALA A 106 2.74 16.51 -10.35
C ALA A 106 3.94 16.50 -9.38
N ILE A 107 3.69 16.39 -8.07
CA ILE A 107 4.73 16.24 -7.03
C ILE A 107 5.58 15.00 -7.30
N THR A 108 4.94 13.89 -7.66
CA THR A 108 5.61 12.62 -7.99
C THR A 108 6.59 12.78 -9.16
N ILE A 109 6.19 13.49 -10.22
CA ILE A 109 7.06 13.81 -11.37
C ILE A 109 8.24 14.68 -10.95
N VAL A 110 7.99 15.72 -10.14
CA VAL A 110 9.06 16.60 -9.62
C VAL A 110 10.07 15.83 -8.79
N ILE A 111 9.60 14.92 -7.92
CA ILE A 111 10.48 14.06 -7.09
C ILE A 111 11.35 13.18 -7.98
N ILE A 112 10.81 12.56 -9.03
CA ILE A 112 11.62 11.77 -9.97
C ILE A 112 12.72 12.63 -10.58
N ILE A 113 12.36 13.80 -11.12
CA ILE A 113 13.33 14.69 -11.78
C ILE A 113 14.45 15.06 -10.79
N LEU A 114 14.10 15.42 -9.56
CA LEU A 114 15.08 15.74 -8.52
C LEU A 114 15.98 14.53 -8.20
N THR A 115 15.40 13.35 -8.01
CA THR A 115 16.16 12.12 -7.69
C THR A 115 17.07 11.67 -8.83
N MET A 116 16.71 11.95 -10.08
CA MET A 116 17.55 11.65 -11.26
C MET A 116 18.61 12.72 -11.53
N ALA A 117 18.33 13.99 -11.19
CA ALA A 117 19.25 15.09 -11.40
C ALA A 117 20.46 15.05 -10.44
N PHE A 118 20.30 14.43 -9.26
CA PHE A 118 21.33 14.35 -8.23
C PHE A 118 21.57 12.89 -7.81
N PRO A 119 22.29 12.10 -8.64
CA PRO A 119 22.46 10.66 -8.44
C PRO A 119 23.44 10.26 -7.33
#